data_AF-A0AAV7DRU9-F1
#
_entry.id   AF-A0AAV7DRU9-F1
#
_cell.length_a   1.000
_cell.length_b   1.000
_cell.length_c   1.000
_cell.angle_alpha   90.00
_cell.angle_beta   90.00
_cell.angle_gamma   90.00
#
_symmetry.space_group_name_H-M   'P 1'
#
loop_
_entity.id
_entity.type
_entity.pdbx_description
1 polymer ?
#
loop_
_entity_poly.entity_id
_entity_poly.type
_entity_poly.pdbx_seq_one_letter_code
_entity_poly.pdbx_strand_id
1 'polypeptide(L)'
;MHQSLIIHCERTSRKVYSPSDGGIGKGPGGEVLQFNRMAAIYSLFIINKSGGLIFYKDYGSAGRMDTNDSLRVASLWHSMHAISQQLSPMAGCTGIELLEADTFDLHCFQSLTGTKFFVVCEPGSLHMGALLKHIYELYTDFVLKNPFYEMEMPIRCELFDLNLAQAIQKDRVALMGR
;
A
#
# COMPACT_ATOMS: atom_id res chain seq x y z
N MET A 1 -0.85 -27.67 3.06
CA MET A 1 -0.83 -26.21 3.25
C MET A 1 0.17 -25.64 2.26
N HIS A 2 -0.29 -25.27 1.07
CA HIS A 2 0.55 -24.58 0.08
C HIS A 2 0.42 -23.08 0.34
N GLN A 3 1.47 -22.47 0.89
CA GLN A 3 1.60 -21.01 0.95
C GLN A 3 1.69 -20.51 -0.49
N SER A 4 0.68 -19.78 -0.97
CA SER A 4 0.68 -19.23 -2.32
C SER A 4 0.93 -17.73 -2.21
N LEU A 5 2.12 -17.29 -2.63
CA LEU A 5 2.46 -15.88 -2.76
C LEU A 5 2.07 -15.43 -4.18
N ILE A 6 1.09 -14.54 -4.30
CA ILE A 6 0.69 -13.99 -5.61
C ILE A 6 1.23 -12.56 -5.70
N ILE A 7 2.04 -12.31 -6.73
CA ILE A 7 2.63 -11.00 -7.00
C ILE A 7 1.96 -10.43 -8.24
N HIS A 8 1.24 -9.32 -8.09
CA HIS A 8 0.64 -8.60 -9.22
C HIS A 8 1.50 -7.39 -9.60
N CYS A 9 1.83 -7.29 -10.90
CA CYS A 9 2.34 -6.09 -11.55
C CYS A 9 1.31 -5.64 -12.59
N GLU A 10 0.48 -4.63 -12.33
CA GLU A 10 -0.48 -4.14 -13.33
C GLU A 10 0.20 -3.20 -14.34
N ARG A 11 -0.31 -3.20 -15.57
CA ARG A 11 0.11 -2.30 -16.64
C ARG A 11 -0.42 -0.90 -16.34
N THR A 12 0.42 0.13 -16.36
CA THR A 12 -0.03 1.54 -16.36
C THR A 12 -0.65 1.90 -17.72
N SER A 13 -1.81 1.33 -18.05
CA SER A 13 -2.68 1.80 -19.13
C SER A 13 -3.80 2.60 -18.50
N ARG A 14 -3.97 3.87 -18.93
CA ARG A 14 -5.12 4.69 -18.57
C ARG A 14 -6.41 3.89 -18.81
N LYS A 15 -7.03 3.35 -17.77
CA LYS A 15 -8.40 2.82 -17.84
C LYS A 15 -9.34 4.00 -17.66
N VAL A 16 -10.00 4.38 -18.75
CA VAL A 16 -11.28 5.09 -18.73
C VAL A 16 -12.26 4.16 -18.01
N TYR A 17 -12.80 4.60 -16.88
CA TYR A 17 -13.80 3.85 -16.13
C TYR A 17 -15.12 3.89 -16.90
N SER A 18 -15.58 2.76 -17.40
CA SER A 18 -16.95 2.59 -17.91
C SER A 18 -17.68 1.58 -17.01
N PRO A 19 -18.84 1.94 -16.42
CA PRO A 19 -19.55 1.07 -15.50
C PRO A 19 -20.60 0.22 -16.23
N SER A 20 -20.36 -1.09 -16.34
CA SER A 20 -21.41 -2.08 -16.61
C SER A 20 -20.85 -3.50 -16.52
N ASP A 21 -21.14 -4.21 -15.43
CA ASP A 21 -22.03 -5.38 -15.44
C ASP A 21 -21.82 -6.25 -14.20
N GLY A 22 -22.77 -6.13 -13.27
CA GLY A 22 -22.94 -7.03 -12.15
C GLY A 22 -23.69 -8.29 -12.61
N GLY A 23 -23.01 -9.43 -12.57
CA GLY A 23 -23.63 -10.75 -12.74
C GLY A 23 -23.74 -11.47 -11.40
N ILE A 24 -24.96 -11.61 -10.87
CA ILE A 24 -25.26 -12.39 -9.66
C ILE A 24 -25.54 -13.83 -10.07
N GLY A 25 -24.63 -14.76 -9.78
CA GLY A 25 -24.88 -16.19 -9.85
C GLY A 25 -25.39 -16.73 -8.51
N LYS A 26 -26.63 -17.23 -8.45
CA LYS A 26 -27.22 -17.88 -7.26
C LYS A 26 -26.98 -19.40 -7.31
N GLY A 27 -26.27 -19.94 -6.32
CA GLY A 27 -26.26 -21.37 -6.01
C GLY A 27 -27.16 -21.68 -4.79
N PRO A 28 -27.76 -22.88 -4.70
CA PRO A 28 -28.61 -23.27 -3.57
C PRO A 28 -27.73 -23.87 -2.47
N GLY A 29 -27.45 -23.09 -1.43
CA GLY A 29 -26.57 -23.49 -0.33
C GLY A 29 -26.07 -22.24 0.37
N GLY A 30 -26.92 -21.68 1.24
CA GLY A 30 -26.69 -20.42 1.91
C GLY A 30 -25.49 -20.47 2.85
N GLU A 31 -24.39 -19.89 2.42
CA GLU A 31 -23.52 -19.05 3.24
C GLU A 31 -22.65 -18.19 2.31
N VAL A 32 -23.13 -16.99 2.02
CA VAL A 32 -22.26 -15.91 1.51
C VAL A 32 -21.49 -15.41 2.72
N LEU A 33 -20.34 -16.02 3.01
CA LEU A 33 -19.37 -15.43 3.94
C LEU A 33 -18.61 -14.32 3.21
N GLN A 34 -19.33 -13.28 2.79
CA GLN A 34 -18.73 -11.99 2.52
C GLN A 34 -18.57 -11.30 3.87
N PHE A 35 -17.61 -11.79 4.65
CA PHE A 35 -17.20 -11.11 5.87
C PHE A 35 -16.57 -9.80 5.44
N ASN A 36 -17.34 -8.72 5.51
CA ASN A 36 -16.88 -7.35 5.39
C ASN A 36 -15.96 -7.06 6.59
N ARG A 37 -14.76 -7.67 6.59
CA ARG A 37 -13.74 -7.37 7.58
C ARG A 37 -13.19 -6.00 7.24
N MET A 38 -13.27 -5.11 8.22
CA MET A 38 -12.54 -3.86 8.26
C MET A 38 -11.11 -4.08 7.80
N ALA A 39 -10.67 -3.47 6.71
CA ALA A 39 -9.27 -3.51 6.28
C ALA A 39 -8.41 -2.93 7.42
N ALA A 40 -7.82 -3.83 8.22
CA ALA A 40 -6.90 -3.43 9.28
C ALA A 40 -5.55 -3.14 8.62
N ILE A 41 -5.19 -1.88 8.54
CA ILE A 41 -3.83 -1.47 8.19
C ILE A 41 -2.94 -1.79 9.39
N TYR A 42 -1.92 -2.60 9.17
CA TYR A 42 -0.95 -2.99 10.19
C TYR A 42 0.18 -1.98 10.25
N SER A 43 0.75 -1.61 9.09
CA SER A 43 1.83 -0.64 9.01
C SER A 43 1.90 0.06 7.66
N LEU A 44 2.51 1.25 7.65
CA LEU A 44 2.78 2.06 6.47
C LEU A 44 4.27 2.37 6.37
N PHE A 45 4.79 2.29 5.16
CA PHE A 45 6.17 2.58 4.83
C PHE A 45 6.25 3.56 3.66
N ILE A 46 7.21 4.47 3.73
CA ILE A 46 7.60 5.34 2.62
C ILE A 46 9.10 5.17 2.42
N ILE A 47 9.48 4.76 1.21
CA ILE A 47 10.86 4.55 0.80
C ILE A 47 11.21 5.58 -0.29
N ASN A 48 12.37 6.20 -0.17
CA ASN A 48 12.91 7.06 -1.21
C ASN A 48 13.33 6.27 -2.47
N LYS A 49 13.73 6.99 -3.52
CA LYS A 49 14.19 6.39 -4.78
C LYS A 49 15.44 5.53 -4.64
N SER A 50 16.24 5.74 -3.59
CA SER A 50 17.50 5.07 -3.31
C SER A 50 17.34 3.81 -2.44
N GLY A 51 16.10 3.47 -2.03
CA GLY A 51 15.83 2.33 -1.16
C GLY A 51 15.91 2.60 0.34
N GLY A 52 16.13 3.86 0.74
CA GLY A 52 16.14 4.29 2.14
C GLY A 52 14.74 4.52 2.68
N LEU A 53 14.48 4.00 3.89
CA LEU A 53 13.25 4.26 4.64
C LEU A 53 13.24 5.72 5.12
N ILE A 54 12.25 6.49 4.66
CA ILE A 54 12.06 7.89 5.09
C ILE A 54 10.88 8.05 6.05
N PHE A 55 9.95 7.08 6.11
CA PHE A 55 8.86 7.09 7.07
C PHE A 55 8.37 5.68 7.36
N TYR A 56 8.10 5.41 8.63
CA TYR A 56 7.51 4.17 9.09
C TYR A 56 6.49 4.47 10.19
N LYS A 57 5.30 3.88 10.06
CA LYS A 57 4.26 3.95 11.08
C LYS A 57 3.66 2.57 11.31
N ASP A 58 3.67 2.18 12.57
CA ASP A 58 3.02 0.97 13.08
C ASP A 58 1.65 1.35 13.67
N TYR A 59 0.61 0.62 13.28
CA TYR A 59 -0.76 0.78 13.77
C TYR A 59 -1.19 -0.36 14.72
N GLY A 60 -0.29 -1.27 15.06
CA GLY A 60 -0.37 -2.07 16.29
C GLY A 60 -1.11 -3.42 16.19
N SER A 61 -1.22 -4.03 15.02
CA SER A 61 -1.91 -5.33 14.86
C SER A 61 -1.00 -6.54 14.65
N ALA A 62 0.26 -6.37 14.25
CA ALA A 62 1.19 -7.48 14.02
C ALA A 62 2.59 -7.10 14.51
N GLY A 63 3.04 -7.73 15.59
CA GLY A 63 4.41 -7.69 16.16
C GLY A 63 5.25 -6.44 15.85
N ARG A 64 5.37 -5.53 16.82
CA ARG A 64 6.14 -4.28 16.68
C ARG A 64 7.54 -4.55 16.15
N MET A 65 7.81 -4.09 14.94
CA MET A 65 9.12 -4.17 14.32
C MET A 65 10.04 -3.10 14.89
N ASP A 66 11.30 -3.47 15.17
CA ASP A 66 12.29 -2.50 15.62
C ASP A 66 12.77 -1.59 14.47
N THR A 67 13.52 -0.54 14.80
CA THR A 67 14.02 0.41 13.80
C THR A 67 14.93 -0.25 12.76
N ASN A 68 15.75 -1.23 13.15
CA ASN A 68 16.67 -1.88 12.22
C ASN A 68 15.94 -2.82 11.28
N ASP A 69 14.94 -3.53 11.79
CA ASP A 69 14.12 -4.45 11.02
C ASP A 69 13.25 -3.72 10.01
N SER A 70 12.67 -2.58 10.38
CA SER A 70 11.95 -1.71 9.42
C SER A 70 12.86 -1.19 8.31
N LEU A 71 14.11 -0.81 8.62
CA LEU A 71 15.11 -0.42 7.63
C LEU A 71 15.46 -1.57 6.67
N ARG A 72 15.63 -2.78 7.21
CA ARG A 72 15.89 -4.00 6.42
C ARG A 72 14.72 -4.32 5.50
N VAL A 73 13.50 -4.34 6.03
CA VAL A 73 12.28 -4.60 5.25
C VAL A 73 12.13 -3.59 4.11
N ALA A 74 12.39 -2.31 4.37
CA ALA A 74 12.36 -1.29 3.33
C ALA A 74 13.36 -1.57 2.20
N SER A 75 14.60 -1.92 2.56
CA SER A 75 15.67 -2.22 1.60
C SER A 75 15.37 -3.48 0.78
N LEU A 76 14.81 -4.49 1.44
CA LEU A 76 14.36 -5.73 0.80
C LEU A 76 13.22 -5.47 -0.18
N TRP A 77 12.21 -4.70 0.23
CA TRP A 77 11.10 -4.32 -0.63
C TRP A 77 11.60 -3.57 -1.87
N HIS A 78 12.50 -2.61 -1.69
CA HIS A 78 13.07 -1.86 -2.80
C HIS A 78 13.76 -2.77 -3.83
N SER A 79 14.57 -3.73 -3.35
CA SER A 79 15.29 -4.67 -4.20
C SER A 79 14.33 -5.63 -4.91
N MET A 80 13.36 -6.18 -4.18
CA MET A 80 12.34 -7.08 -4.71
C MET A 80 11.49 -6.39 -5.79
N HIS A 81 11.09 -5.14 -5.55
CA HIS A 81 10.36 -4.32 -6.51
C HIS A 81 11.14 -4.13 -7.81
N ALA A 82 12.44 -3.81 -7.73
CA ALA A 82 13.29 -3.64 -8.89
C ALA A 82 13.52 -4.95 -9.67
N ILE A 83 13.74 -6.07 -8.96
CA ILE A 83 13.91 -7.39 -9.57
C ILE A 83 12.63 -7.80 -10.33
N SER A 84 11.45 -7.55 -9.76
CA SER A 84 10.17 -7.89 -10.40
C SER A 84 9.98 -7.22 -11.76
N GLN A 85 10.49 -6.00 -11.94
CA GLN A 85 10.44 -5.30 -13.23
C GLN A 85 11.24 -6.03 -14.31
N GLN A 86 12.39 -6.61 -13.94
CA GLN A 86 13.28 -7.33 -14.86
C GLN A 86 12.77 -8.73 -15.18
N LEU A 87 12.09 -9.38 -14.23
CA LEU A 87 11.52 -10.70 -14.40
C LEU A 87 10.21 -10.69 -15.20
N SER A 88 9.54 -9.53 -15.30
CA SER A 88 8.28 -9.45 -16.00
C SER A 88 8.46 -9.74 -17.49
N PRO A 89 7.74 -10.72 -18.07
CA PRO A 89 7.76 -11.00 -19.50
C PRO A 89 7.02 -9.92 -20.31
N MET A 90 6.34 -8.99 -19.63
CA MET A 90 5.52 -7.94 -20.23
C MET A 90 6.25 -6.61 -20.25
N ALA A 91 6.30 -5.98 -21.42
CA ALA A 91 6.83 -4.62 -21.56
C ALA A 91 5.98 -3.61 -20.78
N GLY A 92 6.65 -2.75 -19.98
CA GLY A 92 6.01 -1.68 -19.21
C GLY A 92 5.58 -2.07 -17.79
N CYS A 93 6.08 -3.17 -17.23
CA CYS A 93 5.91 -3.46 -15.81
C CYS A 93 6.68 -2.44 -14.95
N THR A 94 5.97 -1.78 -14.04
CA THR A 94 6.52 -0.77 -13.13
C THR A 94 6.92 -1.33 -11.76
N GLY A 95 6.80 -2.64 -11.57
CA GLY A 95 7.24 -3.38 -10.38
C GLY A 95 6.06 -3.96 -9.59
N ILE A 96 6.27 -4.26 -8.31
CA ILE A 96 5.24 -4.90 -7.48
C ILE A 96 4.24 -3.85 -7.01
N GLU A 97 2.96 -4.08 -7.31
CA GLU A 97 1.85 -3.23 -6.85
C GLU A 97 1.02 -3.92 -5.76
N LEU A 98 0.97 -5.26 -5.79
CA LEU A 98 0.31 -6.07 -4.78
C LEU A 98 1.09 -7.37 -4.56
N LEU A 99 1.33 -7.69 -3.30
CA LEU A 99 1.83 -8.98 -2.83
C LEU A 99 0.77 -9.54 -1.87
N GLU A 100 0.12 -10.63 -2.27
CA GLU A 100 -0.90 -11.31 -1.48
C GLU A 100 -0.29 -12.47 -0.71
N ALA A 101 -0.57 -12.55 0.59
CA ALA A 101 -0.17 -13.68 1.43
C ALA A 101 -1.32 -14.13 2.34
N ASP A 102 -1.19 -15.32 2.93
CA ASP A 102 -2.26 -15.94 3.72
C ASP A 102 -2.69 -15.10 4.94
N THR A 103 -1.79 -14.27 5.48
CA THR A 103 -1.98 -13.53 6.74
C THR A 103 -1.93 -12.01 6.59
N PHE A 104 -1.39 -11.51 5.48
CA PHE A 104 -1.36 -10.09 5.17
C PHE A 104 -1.29 -9.89 3.66
N ASP A 105 -1.79 -8.75 3.21
CA ASP A 105 -1.51 -8.23 1.89
C ASP A 105 -0.59 -7.02 2.00
N LEU A 106 0.22 -6.82 0.96
CA LEU A 106 1.06 -5.65 0.83
C LEU A 106 0.72 -4.94 -0.48
N HIS A 107 0.15 -3.74 -0.36
CA HIS A 107 -0.13 -2.88 -1.51
C HIS A 107 0.94 -1.80 -1.63
N CYS A 108 1.38 -1.54 -2.85
CA CYS A 108 2.44 -0.59 -3.16
C CYS A 108 2.02 0.38 -4.27
N PHE A 109 2.38 1.64 -4.08
CA PHE A 109 2.28 2.71 -5.05
C PHE A 109 3.66 3.34 -5.23
N GLN A 110 4.14 3.41 -6.46
CA GLN A 110 5.36 4.12 -6.82
C GLN A 110 5.01 5.43 -7.53
N SER A 111 5.56 6.54 -7.05
CA SER A 111 5.46 7.84 -7.73
C SER A 111 6.39 7.90 -8.95
N LEU A 112 6.13 8.85 -9.85
CA LEU A 112 7.02 9.12 -11.00
C LEU A 112 8.43 9.57 -10.58
N THR A 113 8.58 10.09 -9.36
CA THR A 113 9.88 10.48 -8.78
C THR A 113 10.66 9.29 -8.20
N GLY A 114 10.06 8.09 -8.18
CA GLY A 114 10.68 6.86 -7.69
C GLY A 114 10.45 6.55 -6.21
N THR A 115 9.77 7.44 -5.48
CA THR A 115 9.35 7.23 -4.08
C THR A 115 8.26 6.16 -4.03
N LYS A 116 8.39 5.19 -3.12
CA LYS A 116 7.47 4.07 -2.96
C LYS A 116 6.71 4.20 -1.65
N PHE A 117 5.40 4.03 -1.71
CA PHE A 117 4.50 4.04 -0.59
C PHE A 117 3.87 2.66 -0.53
N PHE A 118 4.04 1.94 0.56
CA PHE A 118 3.39 0.64 0.68
C PHE A 118 2.82 0.42 2.07
N VAL A 119 1.69 -0.28 2.10
CA VAL A 119 0.96 -0.63 3.32
C VAL A 119 0.93 -2.13 3.46
N VAL A 120 1.06 -2.59 4.70
CA VAL A 120 0.77 -3.96 5.11
C VAL A 120 -0.61 -3.96 5.76
N CYS A 121 -1.52 -4.80 5.30
CA CYS A 121 -2.90 -4.85 5.75
C CYS A 121 -3.44 -6.27 5.82
N GLU A 122 -4.65 -6.42 6.33
CA GLU A 122 -5.37 -7.71 6.33
C GLU A 122 -5.59 -8.24 4.90
N PRO A 123 -5.54 -9.57 4.68
CA PRO A 123 -5.82 -10.16 3.38
C PRO A 123 -7.20 -9.80 2.81
N GLY A 124 -7.28 -9.55 1.51
CA GLY A 124 -8.51 -9.17 0.81
C GLY A 124 -8.88 -7.70 0.98
N SER A 125 -7.94 -6.86 1.44
CA SER A 125 -8.17 -5.42 1.60
C SER A 125 -8.35 -4.72 0.25
N LEU A 126 -9.57 -4.25 -0.01
CA LEU A 126 -9.87 -3.45 -1.21
C LEU A 126 -9.55 -1.97 -0.97
N HIS A 127 -9.36 -1.22 -2.07
CA HIS A 127 -9.17 0.25 -2.07
C HIS A 127 -7.84 0.81 -1.56
N MET A 128 -6.87 -0.02 -1.15
CA MET A 128 -5.56 0.46 -0.70
C MET A 128 -4.82 1.31 -1.73
N GLY A 129 -5.00 1.06 -3.03
CA GLY A 129 -4.42 1.88 -4.09
C GLY A 129 -4.93 3.33 -4.12
N ALA A 130 -6.19 3.58 -3.74
CA ALA A 130 -6.73 4.94 -3.63
C ALA A 130 -6.21 5.64 -2.38
N LEU A 131 -6.14 4.93 -1.26
CA LEU A 131 -5.54 5.43 -0.02
C LEU A 131 -4.07 5.82 -0.22
N LEU A 132 -3.27 4.97 -0.86
CA LEU A 132 -1.86 5.25 -1.13
C LEU A 132 -1.65 6.50 -2.00
N LYS A 133 -2.52 6.73 -2.99
CA LYS A 133 -2.50 7.96 -3.80
C LYS A 133 -2.85 9.18 -2.95
N HIS A 134 -3.83 9.07 -2.06
CA HIS A 134 -4.16 10.15 -1.15
C HIS A 134 -3.01 10.44 -0.15
N ILE A 135 -2.34 9.41 0.36
CA ILE A 135 -1.13 9.58 1.19
C ILE A 135 -0.02 10.29 0.42
N TYR A 136 0.13 9.98 -0.87
CA TYR A 136 1.07 10.71 -1.73
C TYR A 136 0.71 12.20 -1.84
N GLU A 137 -0.56 12.56 -2.01
CA GLU A 137 -1.01 13.97 -2.00
C GLU A 137 -0.62 14.66 -0.68
N LEU A 138 -0.91 14.03 0.47
CA LEU A 138 -0.53 14.54 1.79
C LEU A 138 1.00 14.71 1.92
N TYR A 139 1.78 13.76 1.40
CA TYR A 139 3.23 13.85 1.36
C TYR A 139 3.68 15.07 0.53
N THR A 140 3.09 15.29 -0.65
CA THR A 140 3.44 16.47 -1.46
C THR A 140 3.05 17.79 -0.80
N ASP A 141 1.94 17.83 -0.06
CA ASP A 141 1.44 19.06 0.55
C ASP A 141 2.13 19.44 1.85
N PHE A 142 2.42 18.46 2.71
CA PHE A 142 2.97 18.74 4.04
C PHE A 142 4.49 18.54 4.11
N VAL A 143 5.03 17.61 3.34
CA VAL A 143 6.45 17.24 3.42
C VAL A 143 7.25 18.00 2.36
N LEU A 144 6.86 17.93 1.08
CA LEU A 144 7.63 18.57 0.01
C LEU A 144 7.53 20.10 -0.01
N LYS A 145 6.44 20.67 0.52
CA LYS A 145 6.30 22.14 0.67
C LYS A 145 6.95 22.67 1.94
N ASN A 146 7.45 21.82 2.83
CA ASN A 146 8.11 22.26 4.04
C ASN A 146 9.54 22.72 3.72
N PRO A 147 9.89 24.01 3.91
CA PRO A 147 11.22 24.53 3.58
C PRO A 147 12.34 23.93 4.45
N PHE A 148 12.00 23.30 5.59
CA PHE A 148 12.95 22.64 6.48
C PHE A 148 13.09 21.14 6.21
N TYR A 149 12.38 20.60 5.22
CA TYR A 149 12.51 19.20 4.84
C TYR A 149 13.64 19.01 3.84
N GLU A 150 14.62 18.20 4.21
CA GLU A 150 15.65 17.73 3.29
C GLU A 150 15.20 16.43 2.62
N MET A 151 15.31 16.39 1.29
CA MET A 151 14.97 15.18 0.54
C MET A 151 15.82 13.99 1.01
N GLU A 152 15.24 12.79 0.93
CA GLU A 152 15.87 11.53 1.32
C GLU A 152 16.11 11.37 2.83
N MET A 153 15.85 12.38 3.65
CA MET A 153 15.91 12.31 5.10
C MET A 153 14.59 11.82 5.72
N PRO A 154 14.62 11.25 6.93
CA PRO A 154 13.42 10.83 7.65
C PRO A 154 12.43 11.99 7.84
N ILE A 155 11.16 11.74 7.55
CA ILE A 155 10.08 12.71 7.67
C ILE A 155 9.78 12.92 9.15
N ARG A 156 9.97 14.15 9.64
CA ARG A 156 9.64 14.58 11.00
C ARG A 156 8.68 15.77 10.92
N CYS A 157 7.46 15.50 10.46
CA CYS A 157 6.44 16.53 10.26
C CYS A 157 5.15 16.13 10.98
N GLU A 158 4.87 16.79 12.11
CA GLU A 158 3.70 16.49 12.94
C GLU A 158 2.38 16.72 12.18
N LEU A 159 2.34 17.74 11.33
CA LEU A 159 1.15 18.03 10.53
C LEU A 159 0.86 16.90 9.52
N PHE A 160 1.91 16.30 8.95
CA PHE A 160 1.77 15.12 8.10
C PHE A 160 1.24 13.93 8.91
N ASP A 161 1.81 13.65 10.09
CA ASP A 161 1.36 12.57 10.98
C ASP A 161 -0.13 12.69 11.35
N LEU A 162 -0.58 13.91 11.68
CA LEU A 162 -1.97 14.18 12.05
C LEU A 162 -2.94 13.93 10.88
N ASN A 163 -2.64 14.47 9.70
CA ASN A 163 -3.50 14.29 8.52
C ASN A 163 -3.49 12.83 8.03
N LEU A 164 -2.35 12.15 8.13
CA LEU A 164 -2.23 10.73 7.81
C LEU A 164 -3.10 9.87 8.74
N ALA A 165 -3.06 10.14 10.05
CA ALA A 165 -3.91 9.43 11.01
C ALA A 165 -5.40 9.63 10.71
N GLN A 166 -5.80 10.86 10.33
CA GLN A 166 -7.17 11.15 9.92
C GLN A 166 -7.57 10.44 8.63
N ALA A 167 -6.69 10.41 7.63
CA ALA A 167 -6.93 9.73 6.35
C ALA A 167 -7.18 8.23 6.57
N ILE A 168 -6.32 7.57 7.36
CA ILE A 168 -6.45 6.16 7.69
C ILE A 168 -7.70 5.90 8.52
N GLN A 169 -8.02 6.75 9.49
CA GLN A 169 -9.24 6.59 10.28
C GLN A 169 -10.52 6.77 9.43
N LYS A 170 -10.50 7.69 8.47
CA LYS A 170 -11.62 7.91 7.56
C LYS A 170 -11.83 6.74 6.62
N ASP A 171 -10.75 6.15 6.11
CA ASP A 171 -10.80 4.94 5.26
C ASP A 171 -11.45 3.76 6.02
N ARG A 172 -11.08 3.59 7.30
CA ARG A 172 -11.72 2.62 8.21
C ARG A 172 -13.22 2.84 8.35
N VAL A 173 -13.68 4.08 8.42
CA VAL A 173 -15.11 4.42 8.58
C VAL A 173 -15.88 4.30 7.25
N ALA A 174 -15.26 4.64 6.13
CA ALA A 174 -15.89 4.55 4.80
C ALA A 174 -16.25 3.11 4.41
N LEU A 175 -15.52 2.11 4.94
CA LEU A 175 -15.79 0.69 4.77
C LEU A 175 -16.95 0.17 5.63
N MET A 176 -17.29 0.85 6.74
CA MET A 176 -18.42 0.48 7.61
C MET A 176 -19.78 0.97 7.11
N GLY A 177 -19.79 1.93 6.18
CA GLY A 177 -20.98 2.69 5.79
C GLY A 177 -21.62 2.33 4.44
N ARG A 178 -21.27 1.17 3.85
CA ARG A 178 -21.83 0.71 2.57
C ARG A 178 -22.36 -0.71 2.67
#